data_AF-A0A0F6AIM4-F1
#
_entry.id   AF-A0A0F6AIM4-F1
#
_cell.length_a   1.000
_cell.length_b   1.000
_cell.length_c   1.000
_cell.angle_alpha   90.00
_cell.angle_beta   90.00
_cell.angle_gamma   90.00
#
_symmetry.space_group_name_H-M   'P 1'
#
loop_
_entity.id
_entity.type
_entity.pdbx_description
1 polymer ?
#
loop_
_entity_poly.entity_id
_entity_poly.type
_entity_poly.pdbx_seq_one_letter_code
_entity_poly.pdbx_strand_id
1 'polypeptide(L)'
;MKFLKKLVVLCCFSSSVFAANTDDTISIQQVFVTEDGSFAVQATEVIENASADRDCAPGKSWAKSWAGFGATVSERMVSVILSAQAQKKSIQIRTSGCQGDWHKITSIYIKP
;
A
#
# COMPACT_ATOMS: atom_id res chain seq x y z
N MET A 1 6.55 31.06 49.84
CA MET A 1 5.41 31.31 48.93
C MET A 1 5.90 31.92 47.63
N LYS A 2 5.27 31.55 46.51
CA LYS A 2 5.43 32.06 45.12
C LYS A 2 6.20 31.13 44.15
N PHE A 3 5.73 29.88 44.06
CA PHE A 3 5.72 29.16 42.78
C PHE A 3 4.54 29.70 41.97
N LEU A 4 4.77 30.48 40.91
CA LEU A 4 3.70 30.84 39.99
C LEU A 4 4.19 30.94 38.55
N LYS A 5 3.75 29.95 37.77
CA LYS A 5 3.22 30.08 36.40
C LYS A 5 4.13 30.65 35.31
N LYS A 6 4.85 29.74 34.64
CA LYS A 6 4.94 29.76 33.17
C LYS A 6 4.72 28.34 32.64
N LEU A 7 3.46 27.93 32.63
CA LEU A 7 3.00 26.71 31.99
C LEU A 7 3.07 26.95 30.47
N VAL A 8 4.14 26.48 29.85
CA VAL A 8 4.29 26.42 28.39
C VAL A 8 3.26 25.40 27.89
N VAL A 9 2.14 25.89 27.35
CA VAL A 9 1.14 25.08 26.67
C VAL A 9 1.73 24.66 25.32
N LEU A 10 2.39 23.51 25.33
CA LEU A 10 2.89 22.84 24.13
C LEU A 10 1.68 22.27 23.38
N CYS A 11 1.26 22.97 22.34
CA CYS A 11 0.23 22.55 21.39
C CYS A 11 0.67 21.25 20.69
N CYS A 12 0.31 20.11 21.24
CA CYS A 12 0.33 18.82 20.56
C CYS A 12 -0.78 18.77 19.51
N PHE A 13 -0.61 19.48 18.39
CA PHE A 13 -1.34 19.17 17.17
C PHE A 13 -0.76 17.88 16.59
N SER A 14 -1.30 16.75 17.08
CA SER A 14 -1.09 15.45 16.47
C SER A 14 -1.85 15.47 15.14
N SER A 15 -1.21 15.95 14.07
CA SER A 15 -1.74 15.80 12.72
C SER A 15 -1.81 14.31 12.43
N SER A 16 -3.01 13.74 12.49
CA SER A 16 -3.28 12.40 11.97
C SER A 16 -2.97 12.45 10.47
N VAL A 17 -1.80 11.93 10.09
CA VAL A 17 -1.45 11.67 8.70
C VAL A 17 -2.35 10.53 8.23
N PHE A 18 -3.55 10.87 7.78
CA PHE A 18 -4.39 9.91 7.07
C PHE A 18 -3.64 9.54 5.79
N ALA A 19 -3.25 8.27 5.65
CA ALA A 19 -2.61 7.79 4.44
C ALA A 19 -3.55 8.04 3.25
N ALA A 20 -3.10 8.85 2.28
CA ALA A 20 -3.91 9.19 1.14
C ALA A 20 -4.17 7.95 0.29
N ASN A 21 -5.41 7.76 -0.14
CA ASN A 21 -5.72 6.69 -1.07
C ASN A 21 -5.20 7.09 -2.45
N THR A 22 -4.44 6.20 -3.10
CA THR A 22 -3.99 6.40 -4.47
C THR A 22 -4.54 5.28 -5.35
N ASP A 23 -4.82 5.61 -6.61
CA ASP A 23 -5.26 4.64 -7.61
C ASP A 23 -4.17 4.50 -8.67
N ASP A 24 -3.77 3.26 -8.98
CA ASP A 24 -2.72 2.95 -9.93
C ASP A 24 -3.19 1.84 -10.88
N THR A 25 -2.88 1.95 -12.17
CA THR A 25 -3.11 0.85 -13.13
C THR A 25 -1.81 0.09 -13.30
N ILE A 26 -1.82 -1.22 -13.02
CA ILE A 26 -0.62 -2.05 -13.02
C ILE A 26 -0.79 -3.29 -13.88
N SER A 27 0.30 -3.71 -14.52
CA SER A 27 0.43 -5.05 -15.10
C SER A 27 1.21 -5.96 -14.17
N ILE A 28 0.68 -7.14 -13.84
CA ILE A 28 1.29 -8.05 -12.85
C ILE A 28 2.41 -8.87 -13.49
N GLN A 29 3.64 -8.68 -13.02
CA GLN A 29 4.81 -9.45 -13.44
C GLN A 29 4.91 -10.78 -12.68
N GLN A 30 4.82 -10.71 -11.36
CA GLN A 30 4.89 -11.89 -10.48
C GLN A 30 4.03 -11.73 -9.23
N VAL A 31 3.76 -12.87 -8.60
CA VAL A 31 3.02 -12.98 -7.35
C VAL A 31 3.95 -13.57 -6.30
N PHE A 32 3.86 -13.06 -5.08
CA PHE A 32 4.58 -13.55 -3.92
C PHE A 32 3.58 -13.87 -2.81
N VAL A 33 3.77 -15.02 -2.17
CA VAL A 33 2.95 -15.48 -1.05
C VAL A 33 3.88 -15.96 0.04
N THR A 34 3.64 -15.53 1.27
CA THR A 34 4.37 -15.97 2.46
C THR A 34 3.66 -17.13 3.14
N GLU A 35 4.39 -17.85 4.00
CA GLU A 35 3.84 -18.98 4.78
C GLU A 35 2.69 -18.55 5.70
N ASP A 36 2.69 -17.30 6.16
CA ASP A 36 1.64 -16.74 6.99
C ASP A 36 0.38 -16.32 6.20
N GLY A 37 0.41 -16.44 4.87
CA GLY A 37 -0.71 -16.10 3.99
C GLY A 37 -0.73 -14.65 3.51
N SER A 38 0.27 -13.82 3.83
CA SER A 38 0.40 -12.51 3.19
C SER A 38 0.67 -12.67 1.69
N PHE A 39 0.13 -11.75 0.91
CA PHE A 39 0.11 -11.83 -0.54
C PHE A 39 0.53 -10.50 -1.15
N ALA A 40 1.43 -10.55 -2.13
CA ALA A 40 1.88 -9.38 -2.87
C ALA A 40 2.01 -9.65 -4.36
N VAL A 41 1.93 -8.57 -5.12
CA VAL A 41 2.21 -8.55 -6.55
C VAL A 41 3.33 -7.58 -6.83
N GLN A 42 4.18 -7.96 -7.77
CA GLN A 42 5.08 -7.04 -8.43
C GLN A 42 4.44 -6.55 -9.72
N ALA A 43 4.33 -5.23 -9.87
CA ALA A 43 4.00 -4.59 -11.12
C ALA A 43 5.21 -4.58 -12.06
N THR A 44 4.97 -4.68 -13.37
CA THR A 44 6.03 -4.52 -14.38
C THR A 44 6.66 -3.12 -14.34
N GLU A 45 5.86 -2.13 -13.96
CA GLU A 45 6.27 -0.74 -13.77
C GLU A 45 6.28 -0.32 -12.28
N VAL A 46 6.83 0.86 -12.01
CA VAL A 46 6.67 1.51 -10.71
C VAL A 46 5.20 1.84 -10.49
N ILE A 47 4.71 1.64 -9.27
CA ILE A 47 3.37 2.06 -8.83
C ILE A 47 3.46 3.56 -8.53
N GLU A 48 3.29 4.38 -9.57
CA GLU A 48 3.69 5.78 -9.60
C GLU A 48 3.01 6.62 -8.52
N ASN A 49 1.68 6.57 -8.42
CA ASN A 49 0.94 7.44 -7.50
C ASN A 49 1.19 7.02 -6.06
N ALA A 50 1.14 5.72 -5.77
CA ALA A 50 1.48 5.21 -4.44
C ALA A 50 2.93 5.57 -4.04
N SER A 51 3.89 5.39 -4.94
CA SER A 51 5.31 5.67 -4.66
C SER A 51 5.66 7.15 -4.59
N ALA A 52 4.85 8.01 -5.22
CA ALA A 52 4.97 9.47 -5.08
C ALA A 52 4.43 9.97 -3.74
N ASP A 53 3.36 9.34 -3.24
CA ASP A 53 2.73 9.69 -1.97
C ASP A 53 3.49 9.12 -0.75
N ARG A 54 4.13 7.96 -0.90
CA ARG A 54 4.75 7.22 0.22
C ARG A 54 5.91 6.33 -0.23
N ASP A 55 6.87 6.17 0.67
CA ASP A 55 7.95 5.20 0.56
C ASP A 55 7.78 4.09 1.61
N CYS A 56 7.26 2.94 1.18
CA CYS A 56 7.00 1.81 2.08
C CYS A 56 8.26 1.04 2.48
N ALA A 57 9.39 1.26 1.78
CA ALA A 57 10.66 0.66 2.16
C ALA A 57 11.78 1.67 1.88
N PRO A 58 12.03 2.60 2.84
CA PRO A 58 12.96 3.70 2.65
C PRO A 58 14.31 3.29 2.04
N GLY A 59 14.64 3.91 0.92
CA GLY A 59 15.89 3.68 0.19
C GLY A 59 15.94 2.39 -0.65
N LYS A 60 14.86 1.60 -0.69
CA LYS A 60 14.78 0.36 -1.47
C LYS A 60 13.96 0.59 -2.75
N SER A 61 14.64 0.80 -3.87
CA SER A 61 13.99 1.08 -5.16
C SER A 61 13.06 -0.05 -5.63
N TRP A 62 13.35 -1.30 -5.29
CA TRP A 62 12.54 -2.45 -5.69
C TRP A 62 11.10 -2.33 -5.17
N ALA A 63 10.91 -1.85 -3.94
CA ALA A 63 9.61 -1.80 -3.26
C ALA A 63 8.58 -0.90 -3.95
N LYS A 64 9.04 0.05 -4.76
CA LYS A 64 8.18 0.95 -5.54
C LYS A 64 7.32 0.22 -6.58
N SER A 65 7.68 -1.01 -6.93
CA SER A 65 6.90 -1.87 -7.84
C SER A 65 6.04 -2.91 -7.11
N TRP A 66 6.03 -2.93 -5.77
CA TRP A 66 5.34 -3.95 -5.00
C TRP A 66 4.11 -3.41 -4.28
N ALA A 67 3.01 -4.14 -4.39
CA ALA A 67 1.80 -3.90 -3.61
C ALA A 67 1.21 -5.21 -3.09
N GLY A 68 0.60 -5.19 -1.92
CA GLY A 68 0.10 -6.40 -1.30
C GLY A 68 -0.84 -6.16 -0.14
N PHE A 69 -1.19 -7.26 0.53
CA PHE A 69 -2.04 -7.27 1.70
C PHE A 69 -1.65 -8.42 2.64
N GLY A 70 -2.03 -8.28 3.91
CA GLY A 70 -1.79 -9.33 4.91
C GLY A 70 -2.76 -10.52 4.78
N ALA A 71 -2.50 -11.53 5.60
CA ALA A 71 -3.19 -12.83 5.58
C ALA A 71 -4.72 -12.81 5.77
N THR A 72 -5.28 -11.73 6.32
CA THR A 72 -6.71 -11.65 6.68
C THR A 72 -7.61 -11.14 5.54
N VAL A 73 -7.08 -10.96 4.33
CA VAL A 73 -7.84 -10.41 3.20
C VAL A 73 -8.64 -11.50 2.49
N SER A 74 -9.75 -11.07 1.87
CA SER A 74 -10.65 -11.96 1.13
C SER A 74 -9.94 -12.71 0.00
N GLU A 75 -10.11 -14.04 -0.02
CA GLU A 75 -9.68 -14.92 -1.12
C GLU A 75 -10.21 -14.47 -2.49
N ARG A 76 -11.33 -13.73 -2.51
CA ARG A 76 -11.88 -13.14 -3.75
C ARG A 76 -10.90 -12.16 -4.39
N MET A 77 -10.19 -11.35 -3.61
CA MET A 77 -9.19 -10.42 -4.14
C MET A 77 -8.02 -11.17 -4.77
N VAL A 78 -7.54 -12.24 -4.11
CA VAL A 78 -6.51 -13.12 -4.66
C VAL A 78 -6.95 -13.72 -5.99
N SER A 79 -8.17 -14.26 -6.07
CA SER A 79 -8.71 -14.86 -7.30
C SER A 79 -8.76 -13.87 -8.48
N VAL A 80 -9.14 -12.61 -8.21
CA VAL A 80 -9.16 -11.54 -9.21
C VAL A 80 -7.75 -11.24 -9.73
N ILE A 81 -6.77 -11.11 -8.83
CA ILE A 81 -5.37 -10.84 -9.20
C ILE A 81 -4.82 -11.98 -10.06
N LEU A 82 -4.97 -13.23 -9.61
CA LEU A 82 -4.46 -14.40 -10.33
C LEU A 82 -5.12 -14.54 -11.71
N SER A 83 -6.43 -14.29 -11.80
CA SER A 83 -7.15 -14.28 -13.07
C SER A 83 -6.63 -13.21 -14.03
N ALA A 84 -6.40 -11.99 -13.53
CA ALA A 84 -5.86 -10.91 -14.35
C ALA A 84 -4.43 -11.20 -14.82
N GLN A 85 -3.57 -11.73 -13.94
CA GLN A 85 -2.21 -12.14 -14.29
C GLN A 85 -2.21 -13.23 -15.37
N ALA A 86 -3.03 -14.27 -15.20
CA ALA A 86 -3.13 -15.37 -16.17
C ALA A 86 -3.58 -14.89 -17.56
N GLN A 87 -4.46 -13.88 -17.60
CA GLN A 87 -4.93 -13.24 -18.83
C GLN A 87 -3.99 -12.15 -19.36
N LYS A 88 -2.90 -11.85 -18.65
CA LYS A 88 -2.00 -10.71 -18.94
C LYS A 88 -2.77 -9.38 -19.06
N LYS A 89 -3.82 -9.21 -18.25
CA LYS A 89 -4.61 -7.97 -18.17
C LYS A 89 -4.07 -7.08 -17.07
N SER A 90 -4.05 -5.78 -17.34
CA SER A 90 -3.79 -4.78 -16.31
C SER A 90 -5.00 -4.63 -15.39
N ILE A 91 -4.76 -4.36 -14.11
CA ILE A 91 -5.79 -4.06 -13.11
C ILE A 91 -5.57 -2.67 -12.55
N GLN A 92 -6.64 -2.03 -12.10
CA GLN A 92 -6.51 -0.83 -11.29
C GLN A 92 -6.56 -1.22 -9.82
N ILE A 93 -5.53 -0.86 -9.06
CA ILE A 93 -5.46 -1.07 -7.62
C ILE A 93 -5.67 0.26 -6.91
N ARG A 94 -6.37 0.22 -5.77
CA ARG A 94 -6.34 1.29 -4.79
C ARG A 94 -5.41 0.90 -3.67
N THR A 95 -4.53 1.81 -3.28
CA THR A 95 -3.62 1.59 -2.16
C THR A 95 -3.82 2.62 -1.06
N SER A 96 -3.53 2.23 0.19
CA SER A 96 -3.59 3.11 1.36
C SER A 96 -2.57 2.69 2.41
N GLY A 97 -1.51 3.48 2.55
CA GLY A 97 -0.41 3.18 3.45
C GLY A 97 0.40 1.96 3.01
N CYS A 98 1.10 1.35 3.97
CA CYS A 98 2.05 0.27 3.72
C CYS A 98 1.63 -1.03 4.41
N GLN A 99 1.91 -2.15 3.77
CA GLN A 99 1.82 -3.49 4.31
C GLN A 99 3.24 -4.06 4.35
N GLY A 100 3.92 -3.89 5.48
CA GLY A 100 5.36 -4.10 5.54
C GLY A 100 6.07 -3.18 4.55
N ASP A 101 6.93 -3.75 3.71
CA ASP A 101 7.69 -3.04 2.67
C ASP A 101 6.87 -2.79 1.37
N TRP A 102 5.60 -3.18 1.31
CA TRP A 102 4.76 -3.07 0.11
C TRP A 102 3.70 -1.98 0.22
N HIS A 103 3.24 -1.45 -0.91
CA HIS A 103 2.06 -0.60 -0.96
C HIS A 103 0.81 -1.41 -0.59
N LYS A 104 0.05 -0.99 0.42
CA LYS A 104 -1.08 -1.78 0.90
C LYS A 104 -2.29 -1.64 -0.02
N ILE A 105 -2.71 -2.72 -0.66
CA ILE A 105 -3.91 -2.75 -1.50
C ILE A 105 -5.16 -2.77 -0.63
N THR A 106 -6.12 -1.89 -0.93
CA THR A 106 -7.42 -1.81 -0.25
C THR A 106 -8.59 -2.16 -1.15
N SER A 107 -8.47 -1.96 -2.47
CA SER A 107 -9.45 -2.44 -3.45
C SER A 107 -8.81 -2.68 -4.81
N ILE A 108 -9.51 -3.45 -5.64
CA ILE A 108 -9.08 -3.82 -6.99
C ILE A 108 -10.26 -3.65 -7.94
N TYR A 109 -10.01 -3.07 -9.10
CA TYR A 109 -10.96 -2.87 -10.17
C TYR A 109 -10.46 -3.57 -11.43
N ILE A 110 -11.34 -4.36 -12.04
CA ILE A 110 -11.14 -4.89 -13.39
C ILE A 110 -11.93 -3.98 -14.32
N LYS A 111 -11.25 -3.33 -15.26
CA LYS A 111 -11.92 -2.61 -16.34
C LYS A 111 -12.31 -3.60 -17.45
N PRO A 112 -13.50 -3.47 -18.05
CA PRO A 112 -13.96 -4.33 -19.13
C PRO A 112 -13.03 -4.27 -20.35
#